data_AF-A0A9D2SHG6-F1
#
_entry.id   AF-A0A9D2SHG6-F1
#
_cell.length_a   1.000
_cell.length_b   1.000
_cell.length_c   1.000
_cell.angle_alpha   90.00
_cell.angle_beta   90.00
_cell.angle_gamma   90.00
#
_symmetry.space_group_name_H-M   'P 1'
#
loop_
_entity.id
_entity.type
_entity.pdbx_description
1 polymer ?
#
loop_
_entity_poly.entity_id
_entity_poly.type
_entity_poly.pdbx_seq_one_letter_code
_entity_poly.pdbx_strand_id
1 'polypeptide(L)'
;MHELAVTEHILDIALKAAKEQNAVRIRAIRLRMGPFAGIVPECVQMYLDVLAKGTMAEGAQVEARTAPLRVLCRECGRESEITREHIACPFCGSLRLKTLSGREFMVESLEVDVDGDKGSASGDGVESGCKRQGAENTGGPQSMPD
;
A
#
# COMPACT_ATOMS: atom_id res chain seq x y z
N MET A 1 -16.12 16.95 -4.97
CA MET A 1 -16.73 16.10 -3.92
C MET A 1 -16.12 14.70 -3.86
N HIS A 2 -15.28 14.27 -4.82
CA HIS A 2 -14.64 12.94 -4.78
C HIS A 2 -13.63 12.82 -3.63
N GLU A 3 -12.82 13.86 -3.41
CA GLU A 3 -11.75 13.89 -2.42
C GLU A 3 -12.27 14.04 -0.98
N LEU A 4 -13.41 14.72 -0.79
CA LEU A 4 -14.06 14.84 0.52
C LEU A 4 -14.47 13.46 1.04
N ALA A 5 -15.22 12.69 0.25
CA ALA A 5 -15.68 11.35 0.63
C ALA A 5 -14.50 10.39 0.88
N VAL A 6 -13.43 10.50 0.08
CA VAL A 6 -12.20 9.75 0.30
C VAL A 6 -11.56 10.13 1.64
N THR A 7 -11.51 11.42 1.96
CA THR A 7 -10.92 11.92 3.20
C THR A 7 -11.73 11.51 4.44
N GLU A 8 -13.06 11.55 4.37
CA GLU A 8 -13.94 11.02 5.42
C GLU A 8 -13.62 9.54 5.71
N HIS A 9 -13.47 8.74 4.65
CA HIS A 9 -13.15 7.32 4.80
C HIS A 9 -11.75 7.09 5.40
N ILE A 10 -10.75 7.90 5.00
CA ILE A 10 -9.40 7.87 5.58
C ILE A 10 -9.45 8.19 7.06
N LEU A 11 -10.17 9.24 7.45
CA LEU A 11 -10.31 9.66 8.84
C LEU A 11 -10.95 8.55 9.68
N ASP A 12 -12.01 7.92 9.17
CA ASP A 12 -12.68 6.80 9.85
C ASP A 12 -11.74 5.62 10.07
N ILE A 13 -10.96 5.23 9.06
CA ILE A 13 -9.97 4.16 9.17
C ILE A 13 -8.91 4.54 10.21
N ALA A 14 -8.39 5.77 10.14
CA ALA A 14 -7.34 6.25 11.02
C ALA A 14 -7.79 6.27 12.49
N LEU A 15 -8.99 6.79 12.76
CA LEU A 15 -9.54 6.84 14.12
C LEU A 15 -9.82 5.45 14.69
N LYS A 16 -10.31 4.51 13.87
CA LYS A 16 -10.52 3.12 14.30
C LYS A 16 -9.21 2.45 14.68
N ALA A 17 -8.21 2.51 13.79
CA ALA A 17 -6.89 1.92 14.04
C ALA A 17 -6.18 2.56 15.24
N ALA A 18 -6.27 3.89 15.40
CA ALA A 18 -5.70 4.59 16.55
C ALA A 18 -6.36 4.17 17.88
N LYS A 19 -7.69 4.01 17.90
CA LYS A 19 -8.41 3.53 19.09
C LYS A 19 -7.98 2.12 19.49
N GLU A 20 -7.80 1.22 18.52
CA GLU A 20 -7.33 -0.15 18.78
C GLU A 20 -5.95 -0.19 19.43
N GLN A 21 -5.12 0.83 19.18
CA GLN A 21 -3.78 0.98 19.77
C GLN A 21 -3.76 1.84 21.04
N ASN A 22 -4.92 2.21 21.58
CA ASN A 22 -5.04 3.14 22.72
C ASN A 22 -4.29 4.46 22.50
N ALA A 23 -4.23 4.91 21.25
CA ALA A 23 -3.63 6.19 20.93
C ALA A 23 -4.51 7.34 21.42
N VAL A 24 -3.86 8.42 21.86
CA VAL A 24 -4.51 9.66 22.27
C VAL A 24 -4.45 10.74 21.21
N ARG A 25 -3.49 10.63 20.28
CA ARG A 25 -3.32 11.56 19.18
C ARG A 25 -2.77 10.88 17.93
N ILE A 26 -3.23 11.28 16.76
CA ILE A 26 -2.63 10.97 15.46
C ILE A 26 -1.83 12.20 15.00
N ARG A 27 -0.55 12.02 14.73
CA ARG A 27 0.36 13.06 14.23
C ARG A 27 0.43 13.08 12.72
N ALA A 28 0.50 11.91 12.10
CA ALA A 28 0.61 11.79 10.66
C ALA A 28 -0.18 10.60 10.12
N ILE A 29 -0.79 10.78 8.95
CA ILE A 29 -1.44 9.73 8.16
C ILE A 29 -0.62 9.57 6.88
N ARG A 30 0.09 8.43 6.77
CA ARG A 30 0.91 8.14 5.60
C ARG A 30 0.06 7.43 4.56
N LEU A 31 -0.04 8.01 3.37
CA LEU A 31 -0.79 7.46 2.24
C LEU A 31 0.18 6.90 1.21
N ARG A 32 -0.13 5.70 0.71
CA ARG A 32 0.55 5.12 -0.44
C ARG A 32 -0.40 5.11 -1.62
N MET A 33 0.03 5.71 -2.72
CA MET A 33 -0.82 5.90 -3.89
C MET A 33 -0.07 5.69 -5.19
N GLY A 34 -0.66 4.93 -6.10
CA GLY A 34 -0.15 4.76 -7.45
C GLY A 34 -0.32 6.04 -8.26
N PRO A 35 0.51 6.27 -9.29
CA PRO A 35 0.45 7.48 -10.10
C PRO A 35 -0.92 7.75 -10.72
N PHE A 36 -1.76 6.75 -10.94
CA PHE A 36 -3.11 6.86 -11.52
C PHE A 36 -4.25 6.79 -10.50
N ALA A 37 -3.96 6.95 -9.20
CA ALA A 37 -4.98 6.98 -8.15
C ALA A 37 -5.98 8.14 -8.32
N GLY A 38 -5.57 9.23 -8.98
CA GLY A 38 -6.46 10.37 -9.26
C GLY A 38 -6.78 11.24 -8.03
N ILE A 39 -6.04 11.06 -6.93
CA ILE A 39 -6.21 11.81 -5.68
C ILE A 39 -5.05 12.82 -5.54
N VAL A 40 -5.40 14.03 -5.12
CA VAL A 40 -4.44 15.12 -4.84
C VAL A 40 -4.22 15.21 -3.32
N PRO A 41 -3.01 14.89 -2.81
CA PRO A 41 -2.72 14.87 -1.37
C PRO A 41 -3.05 16.16 -0.65
N GLU A 42 -2.82 17.31 -1.29
CA GLU A 42 -3.07 18.63 -0.73
C GLU A 42 -4.58 18.86 -0.50
N CYS A 43 -5.42 18.32 -1.38
CA CYS A 43 -6.88 18.35 -1.17
C CYS A 43 -7.29 17.45 -0.01
N VAL A 44 -6.65 16.28 0.16
CA VAL A 44 -6.90 15.40 1.31
C VAL A 44 -6.52 16.09 2.61
N GLN A 45 -5.36 16.75 2.68
CA GLN A 45 -4.96 17.55 3.84
C GLN A 45 -6.00 18.62 4.16
N MET A 46 -6.41 19.42 3.18
CA MET A 46 -7.38 20.49 3.36
C MET A 46 -8.71 19.98 3.93
N TYR A 47 -9.22 18.86 3.42
CA TYR A 47 -10.45 18.27 3.93
C TYR A 47 -10.25 17.64 5.32
N LEU A 48 -9.08 17.05 5.59
CA LEU A 48 -8.75 16.49 6.89
C LEU A 48 -8.73 17.58 7.97
N ASP A 49 -8.15 18.75 7.68
CA ASP A 49 -8.11 19.90 8.60
C ASP A 49 -9.51 20.37 9.03
N VAL A 50 -10.52 20.18 8.18
CA VAL A 50 -11.92 20.51 8.49
C VAL A 50 -12.60 19.36 9.23
N LEU A 51 -12.48 18.14 8.72
CA LEU A 51 -13.17 16.96 9.21
C LEU A 51 -12.63 16.44 10.55
N ALA A 52 -11.34 16.62 10.82
CA ALA A 52 -10.67 16.05 11.99
C ALA A 52 -10.83 16.90 13.26
N LYS A 53 -11.47 18.08 13.20
CA LYS A 53 -11.70 18.94 14.36
C LYS A 53 -12.49 18.22 15.45
N GLY A 54 -12.01 18.30 16.69
CA GLY A 54 -12.60 17.62 17.84
C GLY A 54 -12.30 16.11 17.88
N THR A 55 -11.41 15.61 17.03
CA THR A 55 -11.01 14.20 17.01
C THR A 55 -9.53 14.02 17.37
N MET A 56 -9.09 12.77 17.57
CA MET A 56 -7.67 12.46 17.82
C MET A 56 -6.76 12.83 16.65
N ALA A 57 -7.31 13.01 15.45
CA ALA A 57 -6.57 13.39 14.25
C ALA A 57 -6.51 14.91 14.02
N GLU A 58 -6.98 15.73 14.98
CA GLU A 58 -6.90 17.17 14.85
C GLU A 58 -5.45 17.66 14.70
N GLY A 59 -5.18 18.34 13.59
CA GLY A 59 -3.85 18.83 13.21
C GLY A 59 -2.91 17.76 12.65
N ALA A 60 -3.41 16.55 12.35
CA ALA A 60 -2.61 15.50 11.72
C ALA A 60 -2.14 15.91 10.32
N GLN A 61 -0.93 15.51 9.94
CA GLN A 61 -0.34 15.76 8.63
C GLN A 61 -0.52 14.57 7.70
N VAL A 62 -0.86 14.83 6.45
CA VAL A 62 -0.97 13.84 5.38
C VAL A 62 0.37 13.75 4.67
N GLU A 63 1.00 12.58 4.72
CA GLU A 63 2.26 12.31 4.04
C GLU A 63 1.99 11.32 2.89
N ALA A 64 2.06 11.77 1.65
CA ALA A 64 1.83 10.91 0.50
C ALA A 64 3.13 10.38 -0.11
N ARG A 65 3.15 9.08 -0.43
CA ARG A 65 4.21 8.40 -1.18
C ARG A 65 3.67 7.79 -2.45
N THR A 66 4.37 8.00 -3.56
CA THR A 66 4.01 7.43 -4.84
C THR A 66 4.51 5.99 -4.95
N ALA A 67 3.60 5.05 -5.19
CA ALA A 67 3.93 3.66 -5.47
C ALA A 67 4.46 3.50 -6.91
N PRO A 68 5.38 2.54 -7.16
CA PRO A 68 5.94 2.32 -8.49
C PRO A 68 4.86 1.84 -9.46
N LEU A 69 4.95 2.32 -10.71
CA LEU A 69 4.12 1.82 -11.81
C LEU A 69 4.80 0.61 -12.44
N ARG A 70 4.18 -0.56 -12.29
CA ARG A 70 4.61 -1.81 -12.88
C ARG A 70 3.81 -2.13 -14.13
N VAL A 71 4.50 -2.61 -15.15
CA VAL A 71 3.91 -3.06 -16.41
C VAL A 71 4.44 -4.42 -16.80
N LEU A 72 3.63 -5.18 -17.53
CA LEU A 72 4.01 -6.40 -18.23
C LEU A 72 4.07 -6.11 -19.74
N CYS A 73 5.21 -6.38 -20.38
CA CYS A 73 5.30 -6.33 -21.82
C CYS A 73 4.67 -7.59 -22.45
N ARG A 74 3.70 -7.41 -23.34
CA ARG A 74 3.02 -8.50 -24.05
C ARG A 74 3.81 -9.07 -25.24
N GLU A 75 4.95 -8.47 -25.57
CA GLU A 75 5.88 -8.98 -26.59
C GLU A 75 6.98 -9.84 -25.97
N CYS A 76 7.75 -9.28 -25.02
CA CYS A 76 8.86 -10.02 -24.42
C CYS A 76 8.53 -10.74 -23.11
N GLY A 77 7.30 -10.58 -22.59
CA GLY A 77 6.82 -11.24 -21.37
C GLY A 77 7.44 -10.73 -20.06
N ARG A 78 8.31 -9.71 -20.10
CA ARG A 78 8.97 -9.18 -18.90
C ARG A 78 8.12 -8.14 -18.19
N GLU A 79 8.22 -8.15 -16.86
CA GLU A 79 7.74 -7.09 -16.01
C GLU A 79 8.84 -6.05 -15.76
N SER A 80 8.44 -4.79 -15.67
CA SER A 80 9.33 -3.69 -15.31
C SER A 80 8.57 -2.63 -14.55
N GLU A 81 9.29 -1.94 -13.67
CA GLU A 81 8.89 -0.63 -13.19
C GLU A 81 9.19 0.41 -14.25
N ILE A 82 8.21 1.27 -14.50
CA ILE A 82 8.33 2.37 -15.43
C ILE A 82 7.78 3.63 -14.78
N THR A 83 8.18 4.78 -15.31
CA THR A 83 7.58 6.07 -14.95
C THR A 83 6.58 6.51 -16.02
N ARG A 84 5.89 7.63 -15.80
CA ARG A 84 4.90 8.15 -16.76
C ARG A 84 5.53 8.56 -18.10
N GLU A 85 6.84 8.78 -18.12
CA GLU A 85 7.60 9.19 -19.30
C GLU A 85 7.95 8.00 -20.21
N HIS A 86 7.83 6.77 -19.71
CA HIS A 86 8.14 5.57 -20.47
C HIS A 86 6.93 5.12 -21.28
N ILE A 87 6.95 5.43 -22.58
CA ILE A 87 5.92 5.00 -23.53
C ILE A 87 6.16 3.57 -24.07
N ALA A 88 7.34 2.99 -23.82
CA ALA A 88 7.78 1.72 -24.40
C ALA A 88 8.44 0.80 -23.37
N CYS A 89 8.46 -0.51 -23.66
CA CYS A 89 9.16 -1.50 -22.85
C CYS A 89 10.67 -1.20 -22.82
N PRO A 90 11.30 -1.10 -21.62
CA PRO A 90 12.72 -0.77 -21.51
C PRO A 90 13.64 -1.86 -22.06
N PHE A 91 13.13 -3.08 -22.30
CA PHE A 91 13.94 -4.21 -22.72
C PHE A 91 13.84 -4.57 -24.20
N CYS A 92 12.73 -4.23 -24.87
CA CYS A 92 12.53 -4.57 -26.29
C CYS A 92 11.94 -3.43 -27.13
N GLY A 93 11.62 -2.27 -26.54
CA GLY A 93 11.04 -1.13 -27.24
C GLY A 93 9.57 -1.27 -27.64
N SER A 94 8.91 -2.39 -27.33
CA SER A 94 7.49 -2.58 -27.65
C SER A 94 6.57 -1.66 -26.85
N LEU A 95 5.54 -1.13 -27.50
CA LEU A 95 4.48 -0.33 -26.89
C LEU A 95 3.35 -1.19 -26.29
N ARG A 96 3.37 -2.52 -26.49
CA ARG A 96 2.32 -3.42 -26.00
C ARG A 96 2.51 -3.72 -24.52
N LEU A 97 2.28 -2.71 -23.69
CA LEU A 97 2.37 -2.78 -22.23
C LEU A 97 1.00 -3.02 -21.61
N LYS A 98 0.94 -3.91 -20.61
CA LYS A 98 -0.21 -4.10 -19.72
C LYS A 98 0.15 -3.53 -18.36
N THR A 99 -0.62 -2.57 -17.87
CA THR A 99 -0.48 -2.03 -16.52
C THR A 99 -0.80 -3.10 -15.48
N LEU A 100 0.11 -3.28 -14.51
CA LEU A 100 -0.04 -4.20 -13.38
C LEU A 100 -0.30 -3.48 -12.06
N SER A 101 0.27 -2.28 -11.88
CA SER A 101 0.04 -1.41 -10.71
C SER A 101 -0.14 0.05 -11.14
N GLY A 102 -0.31 0.94 -10.18
CA GLY A 102 -0.41 2.37 -10.35
C GLY A 102 -1.81 2.94 -10.11
N ARG A 103 -2.80 2.12 -9.71
CA ARG A 103 -4.15 2.57 -9.35
C ARG A 103 -4.47 2.40 -7.87
N GLU A 104 -3.56 1.80 -7.13
CA GLU A 104 -3.66 1.60 -5.69
C GLU A 104 -3.75 2.92 -4.94
N PHE A 105 -4.51 2.92 -3.85
CA PHE A 105 -4.63 4.01 -2.91
C PHE A 105 -4.95 3.41 -1.55
N MET A 106 -4.11 3.66 -0.55
CA MET A 106 -4.28 3.09 0.79
C MET A 106 -3.62 3.94 1.87
N VAL A 107 -4.13 3.81 3.10
CA VAL A 107 -3.42 4.25 4.31
C VAL A 107 -2.31 3.24 4.58
N GLU A 108 -1.06 3.67 4.47
CA GLU A 108 0.13 2.83 4.65
C GLU A 108 0.50 2.70 6.13
N SER A 109 0.47 3.80 6.88
CA SER A 109 0.74 3.79 8.33
C SER A 109 0.21 5.05 9.00
N LEU A 110 0.12 5.00 10.33
CA LEU A 110 -0.24 6.11 11.19
C LEU A 110 0.90 6.38 12.17
N GLU A 111 1.24 7.65 12.38
CA GLU A 111 2.09 8.06 13.49
C GLU A 111 1.18 8.53 14.63
N VAL A 112 1.30 7.91 15.80
CA VAL A 112 0.39 8.12 16.93
C VAL A 112 1.14 8.29 18.25
N ASP A 113 0.54 9.05 19.15
CA ASP A 113 0.94 9.13 20.55
C ASP A 113 0.07 8.19 21.38
N VAL A 114 0.68 7.39 22.24
CA VAL A 114 -0.01 6.52 23.20
C VAL A 114 0.29 6.99 24.62
N ASP A 115 -0.72 6.98 25.50
CA ASP A 115 -0.54 7.35 26.90
C ASP A 115 0.12 6.21 27.68
N GLY A 116 1.45 6.23 27.76
CA GLY A 116 2.25 5.30 28.58
C GLY A 116 3.53 4.80 27.91
N ASP A 117 4.65 5.48 28.19
CA ASP A 117 6.06 5.05 28.04
C ASP A 117 6.51 4.36 26.73
N LYS A 118 7.30 5.13 25.95
CA LYS A 118 8.42 4.74 25.08
C LYS A 118 8.16 3.91 23.80
N GLY A 119 8.41 4.58 22.67
CA GLY A 119 9.51 4.20 21.78
C GLY A 119 9.25 3.08 20.76
N SER A 120 9.12 3.49 19.51
CA SER A 120 9.38 2.75 18.26
C SER A 120 8.66 1.41 18.03
N ALA A 121 7.78 1.41 17.02
CA ALA A 121 7.53 0.22 16.21
C ALA A 121 7.58 0.62 14.72
N SER A 122 8.79 0.64 14.16
CA SER A 122 8.96 0.35 12.74
C SER A 122 8.58 -1.10 12.55
N GLY A 123 7.36 -1.34 12.09
CA GLY A 123 6.84 -2.67 11.77
C GLY A 123 7.24 -3.06 10.36
N ASP A 124 8.27 -3.90 10.27
CA ASP A 124 8.70 -4.63 9.07
C ASP A 124 7.55 -5.39 8.40
N GLY A 125 7.71 -5.57 7.09
CA GLY A 125 6.67 -6.01 6.16
C GLY A 125 5.99 -7.34 6.48
N VAL A 126 4.69 -7.38 6.17
CA VAL A 126 3.94 -8.63 6.09
C VAL A 126 4.12 -9.20 4.69
N GLU A 127 5.12 -10.07 4.52
CA GLU A 127 5.10 -11.07 3.45
C GLU A 127 3.90 -12.00 3.68
N SER A 128 2.86 -11.82 2.87
CA SER A 128 1.74 -12.76 2.77
C SER A 128 2.21 -14.03 2.07
N GLY A 129 2.85 -14.92 2.83
CA GLY A 129 3.19 -16.28 2.42
C GLY A 129 1.93 -17.14 2.28
N CYS A 130 1.23 -17.01 1.15
CA CYS A 130 0.26 -17.99 0.68
C CYS A 130 1.03 -19.26 0.25
N LYS A 131 1.36 -20.15 1.20
CA LYS A 131 1.86 -21.49 0.87
C LYS A 131 0.65 -22.41 0.62
N ARG A 132 0.23 -22.49 -0.64
CA ARG A 132 -0.46 -23.67 -1.17
C ARG A 132 0.54 -24.57 -1.88
N GLN A 133 0.50 -25.84 -1.47
CA GLN A 133 0.76 -27.07 -2.25
C GLN A 133 2.20 -27.40 -2.69
N GLY A 134 2.56 -28.65 -2.42
CA GLY A 134 3.74 -29.36 -2.90
C GLY A 134 4.21 -30.35 -1.83
N ALA A 135 3.76 -31.61 -1.88
CA ALA A 135 4.43 -32.70 -2.61
C ALA A 135 5.04 -33.69 -1.59
N GLU A 136 4.29 -34.74 -1.28
CA GLU A 136 4.87 -35.95 -0.67
C GLU A 136 5.63 -36.69 -1.78
N ASN A 137 6.94 -36.86 -1.59
CA ASN A 137 7.80 -37.59 -2.51
C ASN A 137 8.60 -38.67 -1.77
N THR A 138 8.69 -39.82 -2.46
CA THR A 138 9.76 -40.84 -2.43
C THR A 138 10.01 -41.71 -1.20
N GLY A 139 9.78 -43.02 -1.40
CA GLY A 139 10.93 -43.94 -1.56
C GLY A 139 10.85 -45.27 -0.80
N GLY A 140 10.96 -46.40 -1.51
CA GLY A 140 11.34 -47.69 -0.91
C GLY A 140 11.02 -48.92 -1.77
N PRO A 141 11.96 -49.85 -2.02
CA PRO A 141 11.97 -50.70 -3.22
C PRO A 141 11.24 -52.03 -3.04
N GLN A 142 10.72 -52.61 -4.12
CA GLN A 142 10.36 -54.03 -4.16
C GLN A 142 11.18 -54.76 -5.22
N SER A 143 12.13 -55.55 -4.70
CA SER A 143 12.81 -56.66 -5.34
C SER A 143 11.83 -57.71 -5.87
N MET A 144 12.05 -58.19 -7.10
CA MET A 144 11.49 -59.46 -7.59
C MET A 144 12.63 -60.47 -7.73
N PRO A 145 12.54 -61.68 -7.13
CA PRO A 145 13.29 -62.85 -7.57
C PRO A 145 12.52 -63.66 -8.64
N ASP A 146 13.28 -64.55 -9.29
CA ASP A 146 13.06 -65.31 -10.55
C ASP A 146 11.65 -65.82 -10.92
#